data_AF-A0A0S7BA51-F1
#
_entry.id   AF-A0A0S7BA51-F1
#
_cell.length_a   1.000
_cell.length_b   1.000
_cell.length_c   1.000
_cell.angle_alpha   90.00
_cell.angle_beta   90.00
_cell.angle_gamma   90.00
#
_symmetry.space_group_name_H-M   'P 1'
#
loop_
_entity.id
_entity.type
_entity.pdbx_description
1 polymer ?
#
loop_
_entity_poly.entity_id
_entity_poly.type
_entity_poly.pdbx_seq_one_letter_code
_entity_poly.pdbx_strand_id
1 'polypeptide(L)'
;MLYNGTMISLENQEQITRELAMGHQARSMGLEARARVCARRAVGIALRAYFAPRSDSASLSVVDLIQTYQEQPELSPELRTICAHLLTRVNPDYQLPIPVDLLAEAKILIDSILENNKPS
;
A
#
# COMPACT_ATOMS: atom_id res chain seq x y z
N MET A 1 -30.49 -0.20 12.81
CA MET A 1 -29.11 -0.14 13.31
C MET A 1 -28.21 -0.55 12.16
N LEU A 2 -27.47 0.40 11.58
CA LEU A 2 -26.62 0.15 10.41
C LEU A 2 -25.30 -0.47 10.88
N TYR A 3 -25.05 -1.72 10.50
CA TYR A 3 -23.75 -2.36 10.61
C TYR A 3 -22.81 -1.71 9.58
N ASN A 4 -22.03 -0.71 10.00
CA ASN A 4 -20.98 -0.11 9.17
C ASN A 4 -19.60 -0.52 9.72
N GLY A 5 -19.34 -1.83 9.76
CA GLY A 5 -17.99 -2.38 9.87
C GLY A 5 -17.48 -2.68 8.48
N THR A 6 -16.60 -1.84 7.96
CA THR A 6 -16.08 -1.89 6.58
C THR A 6 -15.19 -3.12 6.40
N MET A 7 -15.75 -4.22 5.90
CA MET A 7 -14.93 -5.37 5.51
C MET A 7 -14.23 -5.06 4.18
N ILE A 8 -12.89 -5.16 4.17
CA ILE A 8 -12.18 -5.35 2.91
C ILE A 8 -12.73 -6.61 2.25
N SER A 9 -13.21 -6.47 1.01
CA SER A 9 -13.78 -7.60 0.28
C SER A 9 -12.73 -8.69 0.07
N LEU A 10 -13.18 -9.95 -0.02
CA LEU A 10 -12.33 -11.08 -0.39
C LEU A 10 -11.60 -10.80 -1.71
N GLU A 11 -12.29 -10.16 -2.66
CA GLU A 11 -11.71 -9.74 -3.93
C GLU A 11 -10.51 -8.79 -3.75
N ASN A 12 -10.61 -7.80 -2.87
CA ASN A 12 -9.50 -6.89 -2.58
C ASN A 12 -8.31 -7.65 -1.94
N GLN A 13 -8.56 -8.61 -1.05
CA GLN A 13 -7.49 -9.43 -0.45
C GLN A 13 -6.78 -10.30 -1.48
N GLU A 14 -7.54 -10.90 -2.40
CA GLU A 14 -6.97 -11.69 -3.49
C GLU A 14 -6.15 -10.82 -4.44
N GLN A 15 -6.61 -9.61 -4.78
CA GLN A 15 -5.87 -8.69 -5.64
C GLN A 15 -4.58 -8.22 -4.97
N ILE A 16 -4.62 -7.88 -3.67
CA ILE A 16 -3.42 -7.55 -2.88
C ILE A 16 -2.42 -8.70 -2.90
N THR A 17 -2.90 -9.92 -2.64
CA THR A 17 -2.06 -11.13 -2.61
C THR A 17 -1.41 -11.37 -3.98
N ARG A 18 -2.18 -11.21 -5.06
CA ARG A 18 -1.69 -11.33 -6.44
C ARG A 18 -0.60 -10.30 -6.76
N GLU A 19 -0.80 -9.04 -6.39
CA GLU A 19 0.21 -7.99 -6.60
C GLU A 19 1.50 -8.28 -5.83
N LEU A 20 1.41 -8.67 -4.55
CA LEU A 20 2.59 -9.02 -3.77
C LEU A 20 3.33 -10.24 -4.35
N ALA A 21 2.61 -11.28 -4.77
CA ALA A 21 3.20 -12.45 -5.41
C ALA A 21 3.93 -12.10 -6.72
N MET A 22 3.31 -11.28 -7.58
CA MET A 22 3.96 -10.76 -8.79
C MET A 22 5.20 -9.93 -8.46
N GLY A 23 5.17 -9.16 -7.37
CA GLY A 23 6.31 -8.40 -6.88
C GLY A 23 7.49 -9.29 -6.50
N HIS A 24 7.25 -10.32 -5.69
CA HIS A 24 8.27 -11.30 -5.30
C HIS A 24 8.83 -12.06 -6.50
N GLN A 25 7.97 -12.46 -7.45
CA GLN A 25 8.41 -13.08 -8.69
C GLN A 25 9.30 -12.13 -9.50
N ALA A 26 8.90 -10.88 -9.68
CA ALA A 26 9.72 -9.88 -10.38
C ALA A 26 11.10 -9.72 -9.73
N ARG A 27 11.16 -9.66 -8.40
CA ARG A 27 12.43 -9.61 -7.65
C ARG A 27 13.31 -10.84 -7.93
N SER A 28 12.74 -12.05 -7.90
CA SER A 28 13.50 -13.28 -8.20
C SER A 28 14.11 -13.30 -9.61
N MET A 29 13.54 -12.52 -10.53
CA MET A 29 14.03 -12.34 -11.91
C MET A 29 14.97 -11.13 -12.06
N GLY A 30 15.32 -10.43 -10.97
CA GLY A 30 16.14 -9.21 -10.99
C GLY A 30 15.39 -7.96 -11.47
N LEU A 31 14.06 -8.02 -11.62
CA LEU A 31 13.22 -6.92 -12.11
C LEU A 31 12.75 -6.02 -10.96
N GLU A 32 13.70 -5.41 -10.24
CA GLU A 32 13.42 -4.60 -9.03
C GLU A 32 12.45 -3.44 -9.29
N ALA A 33 12.54 -2.78 -10.44
CA ALA A 33 11.61 -1.71 -10.80
C ALA A 33 10.15 -2.20 -10.83
N ARG A 34 9.92 -3.39 -11.40
CA ARG A 34 8.60 -4.02 -11.46
C ARG A 34 8.15 -4.48 -10.08
N ALA A 35 9.06 -5.03 -9.26
CA ALA A 35 8.76 -5.40 -7.87
C ALA A 35 8.22 -4.21 -7.07
N ARG A 36 8.83 -3.02 -7.21
CA ARG A 36 8.35 -1.79 -6.57
C ARG A 36 6.99 -1.32 -7.07
N VAL A 37 6.70 -1.46 -8.37
CA VAL A 37 5.39 -1.13 -8.93
C VAL A 37 4.31 -2.03 -8.32
N CYS A 38 4.56 -3.34 -8.25
CA CYS A 38 3.67 -4.30 -7.61
C CYS A 38 3.42 -3.97 -6.12
N ALA A 39 4.48 -3.66 -5.36
CA ALA A 39 4.36 -3.24 -3.96
C ALA A 39 3.41 -2.04 -3.78
N ARG A 40 3.60 -0.97 -4.58
CA ARG A 40 2.72 0.20 -4.53
C ARG A 40 1.29 -0.13 -4.95
N ARG A 41 1.08 -0.95 -5.98
CA ARG A 41 -0.27 -1.36 -6.42
C ARG A 41 -1.01 -2.12 -5.34
N ALA A 42 -0.34 -3.03 -4.62
CA ALA A 42 -0.91 -3.72 -3.47
C ALA A 42 -1.37 -2.73 -2.39
N VAL A 43 -0.52 -1.77 -2.02
CA VAL A 43 -0.87 -0.69 -1.06
C VAL A 43 -2.06 0.13 -1.55
N GLY A 44 -2.08 0.47 -2.84
CA GLY A 44 -3.17 1.23 -3.45
C GLY A 44 -4.53 0.53 -3.39
N ILE A 45 -4.57 -0.80 -3.50
CA ILE A 45 -5.81 -1.58 -3.34
C ILE A 45 -6.29 -1.49 -1.88
N ALA A 46 -5.39 -1.68 -0.91
CA ALA A 46 -5.72 -1.58 0.52
C ALA A 46 -6.23 -0.19 0.89
N LEU A 47 -5.55 0.88 0.43
CA LEU A 47 -5.94 2.26 0.72
C LEU A 47 -7.26 2.67 0.06
N ARG A 48 -7.54 2.22 -1.17
CA ARG A 48 -8.87 2.48 -1.78
C ARG A 48 -9.98 1.88 -0.95
N ALA A 49 -9.81 0.65 -0.48
CA ALA A 49 -10.81 0.03 0.37
C ALA A 49 -10.95 0.76 1.73
N TYR A 50 -9.84 1.23 2.30
CA TYR A 50 -9.83 2.05 3.51
C TYR A 50 -10.61 3.37 3.34
N PHE A 51 -10.45 4.04 2.20
CA PHE A 51 -11.07 5.35 1.95
C PHE A 51 -12.45 5.30 1.29
N ALA A 52 -12.85 4.17 0.70
CA ALA A 52 -14.12 4.02 -0.02
C ALA A 52 -15.37 4.55 0.72
N PRO A 53 -15.52 4.43 2.05
CA PRO A 53 -16.69 4.96 2.75
C PRO A 53 -16.69 6.48 2.92
N ARG A 54 -15.54 7.15 2.72
CA ARG A 54 -15.30 8.55 3.13
C ARG A 54 -14.96 9.48 1.98
N SER A 55 -14.57 8.96 0.81
CA SER A 55 -14.18 9.77 -0.35
C SER A 55 -14.33 9.05 -1.68
N ASP A 56 -14.37 9.82 -2.76
CA ASP A 56 -14.28 9.36 -4.17
C ASP A 56 -12.84 8.90 -4.53
N SER A 57 -12.26 8.09 -3.63
CA SER A 57 -10.90 7.54 -3.70
C SER A 57 -10.64 6.66 -4.92
N ALA A 58 -11.70 6.26 -5.65
CA ALA A 58 -11.59 5.56 -6.93
C ALA A 58 -10.83 6.37 -7.99
N SER A 59 -10.93 7.70 -7.95
CA SER A 59 -10.28 8.61 -8.91
C SER A 59 -8.82 8.96 -8.56
N LEU A 60 -8.39 8.69 -7.33
CA LEU A 60 -7.07 9.09 -6.84
C LEU A 60 -5.97 8.14 -7.33
N SER A 61 -4.80 8.71 -7.62
CA SER A 61 -3.61 7.91 -7.89
C SER A 61 -3.14 7.23 -6.59
N VAL A 62 -2.36 6.16 -6.74
CA VAL A 62 -1.77 5.47 -5.58
C VAL A 62 -0.87 6.41 -4.78
N VAL A 63 -0.20 7.34 -5.45
CA VAL A 63 0.65 8.35 -4.80
C VAL A 63 -0.20 9.27 -3.93
N ASP A 64 -1.32 9.78 -4.46
CA ASP A 64 -2.24 10.66 -3.72
C ASP A 64 -2.81 9.92 -2.50
N LEU A 65 -3.22 8.67 -2.68
CA LEU A 65 -3.76 7.84 -1.58
C LEU A 65 -2.73 7.66 -0.46
N ILE A 66 -1.47 7.38 -0.79
CA ILE A 66 -0.40 7.22 0.21
C ILE A 66 -0.13 8.56 0.92
N GLN A 67 -0.13 9.69 0.20
CA GLN A 67 0.04 11.01 0.81
C GLN A 67 -1.11 11.34 1.78
N THR A 68 -2.37 11.15 1.35
CA THR A 68 -3.54 11.36 2.20
C THR A 68 -3.54 10.45 3.44
N TYR A 69 -3.09 9.21 3.31
CA TYR A 69 -2.95 8.30 4.44
C TYR A 69 -1.80 8.71 5.37
N GLN A 70 -0.67 9.15 4.82
CA GLN A 70 0.48 9.62 5.59
C GLN A 70 0.13 10.83 6.47
N GLU A 71 -0.83 11.65 6.07
CA GLU A 71 -1.25 12.86 6.79
C GLU A 71 -2.10 12.58 8.04
N GLN A 72 -2.62 11.36 8.25
CA GLN A 72 -3.49 11.04 9.39
C GLN A 72 -2.78 11.28 10.74
N PRO A 73 -3.34 12.08 11.66
CA PRO A 73 -2.69 12.43 12.94
C PRO A 73 -2.32 11.21 13.80
N GLU A 74 -3.16 10.17 13.78
CA GLU A 74 -3.01 8.94 14.53
C GLU A 74 -1.98 7.95 13.93
N LEU A 75 -1.42 8.24 12.74
CA LEU A 75 -0.50 7.32 12.09
C LEU A 75 0.84 7.24 12.83
N SER A 76 1.25 6.02 13.17
CA SER A 76 2.51 5.78 13.89
C SER A 76 3.73 6.30 13.09
N PRO A 77 4.82 6.71 13.77
CA PRO A 77 6.04 7.17 13.10
C PRO A 77 6.64 6.15 12.11
N GLU A 78 6.52 4.86 12.43
CA GLU A 78 6.97 3.76 11.58
C GLU A 78 6.18 3.70 10.27
N LEU A 79 4.85 3.70 10.33
CA LEU A 79 4.01 3.67 9.14
C LEU A 79 4.17 4.95 8.30
N ARG A 80 4.38 6.09 8.96
CA ARG A 80 4.66 7.37 8.30
C ARG A 80 5.98 7.33 7.52
N THR A 81 6.99 6.63 8.04
CA THR A 81 8.28 6.37 7.36
C THR A 81 8.10 5.45 6.16
N ILE A 82 7.36 4.35 6.33
CA ILE A 82 7.04 3.41 5.23
C ILE A 82 6.33 4.15 4.08
N CYS A 83 5.36 5.01 4.38
CA CYS A 83 4.71 5.84 3.37
C CYS A 83 5.73 6.72 2.61
N ALA A 84 6.68 7.35 3.31
CA ALA A 84 7.72 8.17 2.68
C ALA A 84 8.63 7.33 1.76
N HIS A 85 9.02 6.12 2.18
CA HIS A 85 9.81 5.20 1.35
C HIS A 85 9.05 4.78 0.09
N LEU A 86 7.75 4.44 0.21
CA LEU A 86 6.92 4.09 -0.93
C LEU A 86 6.74 5.26 -1.92
N LEU A 87 6.73 6.49 -1.44
CA LEU A 87 6.67 7.72 -2.25
C LEU A 87 8.02 8.10 -2.90
N THR A 88 9.12 7.48 -2.45
CA THR A 88 10.46 7.82 -2.94
C THR A 88 10.60 7.49 -4.42
N ARG A 89 11.02 8.49 -5.20
CA ARG A 89 11.35 8.33 -6.62
C ARG A 89 12.72 7.68 -6.76
N VAL A 90 12.86 6.81 -7.75
CA VAL A 90 14.15 6.27 -8.13
C VAL A 90 15.02 7.36 -8.75
N ASN A 91 16.34 7.25 -8.60
CA ASN A 91 17.26 8.14 -9.28
C ASN A 91 17.25 7.88 -10.81
N PRO A 92 17.93 8.72 -11.63
CA PRO A 92 18.00 8.51 -13.09
C PRO A 92 18.53 7.13 -13.51
N ASP A 93 19.29 6.47 -12.64
CA ASP A 93 19.82 5.12 -12.84
C ASP A 93 18.83 4.00 -12.42
N TYR A 94 17.56 4.35 -12.15
CA TYR A 94 16.50 3.45 -11.69
C TYR A 94 16.77 2.75 -10.36
N GLN A 95 17.71 3.27 -9.58
CA GLN A 95 18.05 2.78 -8.25
C GLN A 95 17.22 3.51 -7.20
N LEU A 96 16.80 2.77 -6.19
CA LEU A 96 16.22 3.38 -5.00
C LEU A 96 17.38 3.98 -4.20
N PRO A 97 17.35 5.28 -3.85
CA PRO A 97 18.44 5.90 -3.10
C PRO A 97 18.50 5.45 -1.63
N ILE A 98 17.65 4.49 -1.25
CA ILE A 98 17.49 3.98 0.11
C ILE A 98 17.56 2.45 0.05
N PRO A 99 18.36 1.77 0.89
CA PRO A 99 18.46 0.32 0.92
C PRO A 99 17.29 -0.30 1.71
N VAL A 100 16.07 -0.14 1.21
CA VAL A 100 14.84 -0.66 1.85
C VAL A 100 14.13 -1.69 0.97
N ASP A 101 13.51 -2.66 1.63
CA ASP A 101 12.65 -3.63 0.95
C ASP A 101 11.20 -3.11 0.89
N LEU A 102 10.86 -2.44 -0.21
CA LEU A 102 9.52 -1.91 -0.41
C LEU A 102 8.42 -2.98 -0.49
N LEU A 103 8.72 -4.25 -0.78
CA LEU A 103 7.71 -5.31 -0.71
C LEU A 103 7.38 -5.67 0.74
N ALA A 104 8.42 -5.76 1.58
CA ALA A 104 8.24 -6.02 3.01
C ALA A 104 7.53 -4.85 3.69
N GLU A 105 7.95 -3.62 3.42
CA GLU A 105 7.30 -2.42 3.98
C GLU A 105 5.86 -2.26 3.49
N ALA A 106 5.59 -2.53 2.20
CA ALA A 106 4.22 -2.56 1.69
C ALA A 106 3.34 -3.55 2.45
N LYS A 107 3.86 -4.74 2.76
CA LYS A 107 3.14 -5.77 3.54
C LYS A 107 2.80 -5.27 4.94
N ILE A 108 3.76 -4.66 5.64
CA ILE A 108 3.54 -4.08 6.99
C ILE A 108 2.44 -3.01 6.95
N LEU A 109 2.51 -2.09 5.99
CA LEU A 109 1.51 -1.04 5.82
C LEU A 109 0.12 -1.61 5.53
N ILE A 110 0.04 -2.58 4.61
CA ILE A 110 -1.21 -3.27 4.27
C ILE A 110 -1.79 -3.95 5.51
N ASP A 111 -1.00 -4.73 6.24
CA ASP A 111 -1.46 -5.44 7.44
C ASP A 111 -2.05 -4.46 8.47
N SER A 112 -1.39 -3.33 8.72
CA SER A 112 -1.90 -2.27 9.59
C SER A 112 -3.23 -1.68 9.07
N ILE A 113 -3.35 -1.42 7.77
CA ILE A 113 -4.60 -0.94 7.17
C ILE A 113 -5.72 -1.97 7.35
N LEU A 114 -5.42 -3.26 7.17
CA LEU A 114 -6.38 -4.35 7.33
C LEU A 114 -6.84 -4.48 8.79
N GLU A 115 -5.91 -4.36 9.75
CA GLU A 115 -6.20 -4.42 11.18
C GLU A 115 -7.10 -3.28 11.64
N ASN A 116 -6.84 -2.05 11.17
CA ASN A 116 -7.69 -0.90 11.44
C ASN A 116 -9.09 -0.99 10.80
N ASN A 117 -9.32 -1.94 9.87
CA ASN A 117 -10.62 -2.21 9.25
C ASN A 117 -11.36 -3.42 9.86
N LYS A 118 -10.79 -4.10 10.87
CA LYS A 118 -11.50 -5.22 11.52
C LYS A 118 -12.63 -4.66 12.41
N PRO A 119 -13.85 -5.24 12.36
CA PRO A 119 -14.87 -4.88 13.34
C PRO A 119 -14.41 -5.31 14.73
N SER A 120 -14.51 -4.40 15.70
CA SER A 120 -14.44 -4.71 17.14
C SER A 120 -15.53 -5.70 17.55
#